data_AF-A0A956D2H7-F1
#
_entry.id   AF-A0A956D2H7-F1
#
_cell.length_a   1.000
_cell.length_b   1.000
_cell.length_c   1.000
_cell.angle_alpha   90.00
_cell.angle_beta   90.00
_cell.angle_gamma   90.00
#
_symmetry.space_group_name_H-M   'P 1'
#
loop_
_entity.id
_entity.type
_entity.pdbx_description
1 polymer ?
#
loop_
_entity_poly.entity_id
_entity_poly.type
_entity_poly.pdbx_seq_one_letter_code
_entity_poly.pdbx_strand_id
1 'polypeptide(L)'
;MSDSPKSTMAIRLAGLGLGVGGLALGLMSATGSIEALLGYALAVVGGVLLIGGNSFVGARGIVEAPSLGQPRARPATDSEAGMDEPTVPEAVELPSEWSPGLAGAALGITFTLLTLLVLVGLGAYGIWDPWELSSADLARQMLSGEAIELTQPPLNTWLVARGFGLFGIHEWSGRLPIALAGLITTALAYFVAARFAGQRTGIIAAIVTGTTPLLLLNSREMLGAAPAFAASTGVFVCAMCAVFAPASLATPLRRRLAIQLAWVGGLGISAALATMAAGALTGVAPPLLAVAVAIFARGELEPPFAERPRAAVAAGIFGVALVAALGAAYAVQA
;
A
#
# COMPACT_ATOMS: atom_id res chain seq x y z
N MET A 1 -29.65 20.73 -44.31
CA MET A 1 -28.62 19.79 -43.81
C MET A 1 -27.50 20.64 -43.24
N SER A 2 -27.67 21.31 -42.09
CA SER A 2 -27.57 20.81 -40.70
C SER A 2 -26.16 20.32 -40.30
N ASP A 3 -25.17 21.20 -40.40
CA ASP A 3 -23.96 21.11 -39.59
C ASP A 3 -24.31 21.49 -38.14
N SER A 4 -24.30 20.50 -37.25
CA SER A 4 -24.55 20.75 -35.82
C SER A 4 -23.24 21.12 -35.10
N PRO A 5 -23.20 22.18 -34.28
CA PRO A 5 -22.00 22.61 -33.55
C PRO A 5 -21.65 21.73 -32.33
N LYS A 6 -22.15 20.49 -32.26
CA LYS A 6 -21.96 19.57 -31.12
C LYS A 6 -20.72 18.68 -31.25
N SER A 7 -20.20 18.45 -32.46
CA SER A 7 -19.04 17.56 -32.67
C SER A 7 -17.70 18.23 -32.34
N THR A 8 -17.57 19.54 -32.51
CA THR A 8 -16.32 20.27 -32.24
C THR A 8 -16.08 20.48 -30.74
N MET A 9 -17.14 20.45 -29.92
CA MET A 9 -17.03 20.61 -28.46
C MET A 9 -16.65 19.30 -27.75
N ALA A 10 -17.05 18.14 -28.31
CA ALA A 10 -16.69 16.82 -27.78
C ALA A 10 -15.18 16.53 -27.89
N ILE A 11 -14.54 17.00 -28.97
CA ILE A 11 -13.09 16.84 -29.18
C ILE A 11 -12.28 17.77 -28.25
N ARG A 12 -12.82 18.94 -27.86
CA ARG A 12 -12.14 19.85 -26.92
C ARG A 12 -12.34 19.47 -25.45
N LEU A 13 -13.38 18.72 -25.09
CA LEU A 13 -13.59 18.19 -23.73
C LEU A 13 -12.77 16.92 -23.45
N ALA A 14 -12.44 16.12 -24.46
CA ALA A 14 -11.50 15.00 -24.34
C ALA A 14 -10.05 15.46 -24.07
N GLY A 15 -9.70 16.69 -24.45
CA GLY A 15 -8.37 17.28 -24.24
C GLY A 15 -8.09 17.84 -22.84
N LEU A 16 -9.11 18.00 -21.99
CA LEU A 16 -8.95 18.60 -20.65
C LEU A 16 -8.82 17.58 -19.50
N GLY A 17 -9.04 16.28 -19.76
CA GLY A 17 -8.93 15.20 -18.77
C GLY A 17 -7.56 14.53 -18.69
N LEU A 18 -6.60 14.90 -19.55
CA LEU A 18 -5.29 14.24 -19.69
C LEU A 18 -4.14 14.97 -18.97
N GLY A 19 -4.42 16.01 -18.19
CA GLY A 19 -3.41 16.94 -17.67
C GLY A 19 -2.49 16.42 -16.55
N VAL A 20 -2.77 15.27 -15.94
CA VAL A 20 -1.91 14.69 -14.88
C VAL A 20 -1.42 13.28 -15.24
N GLY A 21 -2.25 12.48 -15.90
CA GLY A 21 -1.85 11.14 -16.40
C GLY A 21 -0.95 11.20 -17.63
N GLY A 22 -1.15 12.16 -18.54
CA GLY A 22 -0.34 12.30 -19.76
C GLY A 22 1.08 12.79 -19.51
N LEU A 23 1.30 13.59 -18.46
CA LEU A 23 2.64 14.03 -18.04
C LEU A 23 3.42 12.90 -17.36
N ALA A 24 2.75 12.01 -16.61
CA ALA A 24 3.37 10.81 -16.05
C ALA A 24 3.76 9.80 -17.16
N LEU A 25 2.90 9.61 -18.15
CA LEU A 25 3.19 8.75 -19.32
C LEU A 25 4.29 9.33 -20.22
N GLY A 26 4.35 10.67 -20.38
CA GLY A 26 5.36 11.36 -21.18
C GLY A 26 6.74 11.46 -20.54
N LEU A 27 6.84 11.44 -19.20
CA LEU A 27 8.12 11.43 -18.48
C LEU A 27 8.70 10.02 -18.29
N MET A 28 7.86 8.98 -18.31
CA MET A 28 8.30 7.58 -18.16
C MET A 28 8.88 6.96 -19.44
N SER A 29 8.68 7.58 -20.62
CA SER A 29 9.22 7.08 -21.88
C SER A 29 10.70 7.44 -22.11
N ALA A 30 11.30 8.31 -21.29
CA ALA A 30 12.64 8.85 -21.54
C ALA A 30 13.69 8.60 -20.44
N THR A 31 13.31 8.32 -19.19
CA THR A 31 14.29 8.16 -18.09
C THR A 31 13.84 7.13 -17.03
N GLY A 32 14.52 5.98 -17.02
CA GLY A 32 14.77 5.14 -15.84
C GLY A 32 13.57 4.63 -15.02
N SER A 33 12.95 3.52 -15.41
CA SER A 33 11.94 2.78 -14.62
C SER A 33 12.42 2.35 -13.22
N ILE A 34 13.73 2.17 -13.01
CA ILE A 34 14.33 1.94 -11.68
C ILE A 34 14.41 3.22 -10.84
N GLU A 35 14.62 4.39 -11.44
CA GLU A 35 14.60 5.66 -10.70
C GLU A 35 13.17 6.02 -10.26
N ALA A 36 12.16 5.59 -11.01
CA ALA A 36 10.77 5.70 -10.59
C ALA A 36 10.44 4.75 -9.43
N LEU A 37 11.00 3.53 -9.39
CA LEU A 37 10.79 2.57 -8.30
C LEU A 37 11.65 2.83 -7.07
N LEU A 38 12.91 3.27 -7.25
CA LEU A 38 13.76 3.78 -6.19
C LEU A 38 13.25 5.12 -5.68
N GLY A 39 12.77 5.99 -6.55
CA GLY A 39 12.09 7.25 -6.21
C GLY A 39 10.76 7.01 -5.52
N TYR A 40 10.00 5.99 -5.90
CA TYR A 40 8.80 5.54 -5.20
C TYR A 40 9.16 4.92 -3.84
N ALA A 41 10.15 4.03 -3.76
CA ALA A 41 10.64 3.48 -2.51
C ALA A 41 11.17 4.60 -1.60
N LEU A 42 11.88 5.59 -2.12
CA LEU A 42 12.39 6.77 -1.39
C LEU A 42 11.29 7.80 -1.07
N ALA A 43 10.22 7.90 -1.85
CA ALA A 43 9.07 8.79 -1.57
C ALA A 43 8.11 8.16 -0.57
N VAL A 44 7.93 6.83 -0.63
CA VAL A 44 7.23 6.05 0.39
C VAL A 44 8.05 6.05 1.67
N VAL A 45 9.34 5.68 1.62
CA VAL A 45 10.24 5.72 2.78
C VAL A 45 10.42 7.16 3.29
N GLY A 46 10.51 8.16 2.41
CA GLY A 46 10.59 9.57 2.75
C GLY A 46 9.31 10.12 3.37
N GLY A 47 8.14 9.74 2.86
CA GLY A 47 6.83 10.05 3.46
C GLY A 47 6.63 9.36 4.81
N VAL A 48 7.08 8.11 4.92
CA VAL A 48 7.12 7.32 6.15
C VAL A 48 8.10 7.92 7.17
N LEU A 49 9.26 8.42 6.75
CA LEU A 49 10.29 9.04 7.60
C LEU A 49 9.91 10.46 8.03
N LEU A 50 9.33 11.28 7.12
CA LEU A 50 8.82 12.63 7.43
C LEU A 50 7.69 12.60 8.48
N ILE A 51 6.99 11.48 8.61
CA ILE A 51 5.95 11.24 9.61
C ILE A 51 6.51 10.47 10.82
N GLY A 52 7.35 9.46 10.58
CA GLY A 52 7.94 8.60 11.60
C GLY A 52 8.84 9.33 12.58
N GLY A 53 9.47 10.43 12.17
CA GLY A 53 10.35 11.23 13.02
C GLY A 53 9.67 11.95 14.19
N ASN A 54 8.34 12.13 14.18
CA ASN A 54 7.63 12.81 15.28
C ASN A 54 6.22 12.29 15.60
N SER A 55 5.64 11.41 14.77
CA SER A 55 4.25 10.92 14.97
C SER A 55 4.15 9.61 15.74
N PHE A 56 5.25 8.87 15.94
CA PHE A 56 5.23 7.66 16.78
C PHE A 56 4.97 7.97 18.26
N VAL A 57 5.24 9.20 18.70
CA VAL A 57 5.05 9.65 20.10
C VAL A 57 3.64 10.24 20.34
N GLY A 58 2.90 10.57 19.27
CA GLY A 58 1.67 11.37 19.36
C GLY A 58 0.35 10.59 19.45
N ALA A 59 0.34 9.27 19.24
CA ALA A 59 -0.86 8.43 19.38
C ALA A 59 -1.14 8.05 20.85
N ARG A 60 -0.70 8.87 21.82
CA ARG A 60 -0.94 8.69 23.26
C ARG A 60 -2.29 9.22 23.74
N GLY A 61 -3.19 9.61 22.85
CA GLY A 61 -4.48 10.15 23.23
C GLY A 61 -5.55 9.76 22.25
N ILE A 62 -6.68 9.29 22.79
CA ILE A 62 -7.96 9.05 22.14
C ILE A 62 -8.10 7.65 21.52
N VAL A 63 -8.05 6.64 22.39
CA VAL A 63 -9.16 5.67 22.49
C VAL A 63 -9.53 5.60 23.97
N GLU A 64 -10.19 6.64 24.48
CA GLU A 64 -11.13 6.38 25.58
C GLU A 64 -12.22 5.51 24.94
N ALA A 65 -12.22 4.22 25.29
CA ALA A 65 -13.41 3.40 25.09
C ALA A 65 -14.61 4.20 25.63
N PRO A 66 -15.77 4.24 24.95
CA PRO A 66 -16.98 4.73 25.58
C PRO A 66 -17.06 4.00 26.91
N SER A 67 -17.02 4.74 28.02
CA SER A 67 -17.23 4.13 29.32
C SER A 67 -18.56 3.40 29.22
N LEU A 68 -18.48 2.07 29.12
CA LEU A 68 -19.63 1.21 29.33
C LEU A 68 -20.15 1.67 30.68
N GLY A 69 -21.33 2.31 30.64
CA GLY A 69 -21.84 3.09 31.75
C GLY A 69 -21.61 2.33 33.03
N GLN A 70 -21.04 3.00 34.04
CA GLN A 70 -20.88 2.42 35.36
C GLN A 70 -22.18 1.68 35.70
N PRO A 71 -22.12 0.40 36.08
CA PRO A 71 -23.32 -0.35 36.38
C PRO A 71 -24.09 0.48 37.40
N ARG A 72 -25.30 0.92 37.03
CA ARG A 72 -26.21 1.63 37.93
C ARG A 72 -26.19 0.86 39.25
N ALA A 73 -25.74 1.51 40.31
CA ALA A 73 -25.77 0.95 41.64
C ALA A 73 -27.18 0.38 41.87
N ARG A 74 -27.28 -0.94 42.03
CA ARG A 74 -28.54 -1.56 42.46
C ARG A 74 -28.89 -0.91 43.80
N PRO A 75 -30.17 -0.52 44.02
CA PRO A 75 -30.58 -0.13 45.35
C PRO A 75 -30.25 -1.28 46.30
N ALA A 76 -29.55 -0.96 47.39
CA ALA A 76 -29.15 -1.92 48.39
C ALA A 76 -30.39 -2.65 48.92
N THR A 77 -30.49 -3.94 48.61
CA THR A 77 -31.35 -4.87 49.34
C THR A 77 -30.50 -5.44 50.46
N ASP A 78 -30.79 -5.00 51.69
CA ASP A 78 -30.17 -5.48 52.92
C ASP A 78 -30.51 -6.96 53.17
N SER A 79 -29.74 -7.91 52.61
CA SER A 79 -29.89 -9.34 52.96
C SER A 79 -28.78 -10.30 52.49
N GLU A 80 -27.53 -9.89 52.26
CA GLU A 80 -26.45 -10.87 52.02
C GLU A 80 -25.19 -10.52 52.82
N ALA A 81 -25.27 -10.78 54.12
CA ALA A 81 -24.10 -10.86 54.98
C ALA A 81 -23.53 -12.29 54.89
N GLY A 82 -22.28 -12.43 54.42
CA GLY A 82 -21.46 -13.60 54.76
C GLY A 82 -20.92 -14.47 53.62
N MET A 83 -20.55 -13.91 52.46
CA MET A 83 -19.57 -14.57 51.59
C MET A 83 -18.51 -13.54 51.18
N ASP A 84 -17.28 -13.73 51.64
CA ASP A 84 -16.12 -13.02 51.13
C ASP A 84 -16.05 -13.27 49.62
N GLU A 85 -16.29 -12.23 48.85
CA GLU A 85 -16.16 -12.25 47.40
C GLU A 85 -14.72 -12.69 47.08
N PRO A 86 -14.50 -13.76 46.28
CA PRO A 86 -13.15 -14.21 45.99
C PRO A 86 -12.43 -13.07 45.27
N THR A 87 -11.42 -12.49 45.94
CA THR A 87 -10.55 -11.47 45.35
C THR A 87 -9.89 -12.08 44.13
N VAL A 88 -10.44 -11.79 42.94
CA VAL A 88 -9.83 -12.15 41.67
C VAL A 88 -8.45 -11.48 41.69
N PRO A 89 -7.34 -12.25 41.62
CA PRO A 89 -6.01 -11.64 41.61
C PRO A 89 -5.98 -10.64 40.46
N GLU A 90 -5.64 -9.39 40.80
CA GLU A 90 -5.47 -8.29 39.86
C GLU A 90 -4.69 -8.82 38.65
N ALA A 91 -5.35 -8.86 37.49
CA ALA A 91 -4.77 -9.44 36.29
C ALA A 91 -3.44 -8.75 36.04
N VAL A 92 -2.33 -9.51 36.06
CA VAL A 92 -1.00 -8.96 35.75
C VAL A 92 -1.06 -8.39 34.34
N GLU A 93 -1.21 -7.07 34.24
CA GLU A 93 -1.19 -6.36 32.96
C GLU A 93 0.21 -6.50 32.37
N LEU A 94 0.37 -7.44 31.44
CA LEU A 94 1.59 -7.54 30.67
C LEU A 94 1.77 -6.23 29.89
N PRO A 95 2.97 -5.63 29.88
CA PRO A 95 3.20 -4.41 29.13
C PRO A 95 2.80 -4.63 27.68
N SER A 96 1.81 -3.86 27.23
CA SER A 96 1.25 -3.95 25.88
C SER A 96 2.28 -3.57 24.81
N GLU A 97 3.26 -2.75 25.19
CA GLU A 97 4.29 -2.19 24.30
C GLU A 97 5.70 -2.63 24.71
N TRP A 98 6.53 -2.92 23.71
CA TRP A 98 7.95 -3.19 23.90
C TRP A 98 8.72 -1.90 24.18
N SER A 99 9.82 -2.00 24.94
CA SER A 99 10.74 -0.87 25.06
C SER A 99 11.26 -0.45 23.66
N PRO A 100 11.50 0.86 23.42
CA PRO A 100 11.93 1.33 22.10
C PRO A 100 13.19 0.63 21.57
N GLY A 101 14.14 0.31 22.47
CA GLY A 101 15.35 -0.42 22.13
C GLY A 101 15.08 -1.86 21.67
N LEU A 102 14.21 -2.58 22.40
CA LEU A 102 13.81 -3.94 22.02
C LEU A 102 13.05 -3.95 20.70
N ALA A 103 12.15 -3.00 20.49
CA ALA A 103 11.35 -2.91 19.28
C ALA A 103 12.21 -2.56 18.04
N GLY A 104 13.19 -1.67 18.21
CA GLY A 104 14.17 -1.38 17.15
C GLY A 104 15.03 -2.60 16.80
N ALA A 105 15.55 -3.32 17.81
CA ALA A 105 16.34 -4.52 17.58
C ALA A 105 15.52 -5.63 16.89
N ALA A 106 14.29 -5.87 17.35
CA ALA A 106 13.40 -6.88 16.76
C ALA A 106 13.03 -6.53 15.31
N LEU A 107 12.77 -5.25 15.01
CA LEU A 107 12.53 -4.79 13.66
C LEU A 107 13.75 -5.04 12.75
N GLY A 108 14.94 -4.65 13.22
CA GLY A 108 16.20 -4.86 12.50
C GLY A 108 16.43 -6.34 12.20
N ILE A 109 16.34 -7.19 13.21
CA ILE A 109 16.47 -8.65 13.07
C ILE A 109 15.45 -9.20 12.06
N THR A 110 14.19 -8.78 12.16
CA THR A 110 13.11 -9.23 11.26
C THR A 110 13.45 -8.92 9.81
N PHE A 111 13.77 -7.67 9.48
CA PHE A 111 14.08 -7.29 8.10
C PHE A 111 15.40 -7.88 7.60
N THR A 112 16.40 -8.07 8.48
CA THR A 112 17.62 -8.79 8.11
C THR A 112 17.30 -10.24 7.74
N LEU A 113 16.55 -10.96 8.58
CA LEU A 113 16.18 -12.36 8.31
C LEU A 113 15.33 -12.50 7.05
N LEU A 114 14.35 -11.62 6.83
CA LEU A 114 13.53 -11.62 5.62
C LEU A 114 14.34 -11.29 4.36
N THR A 115 15.28 -10.35 4.46
CA THR A 115 16.20 -10.04 3.35
C THR A 115 17.07 -11.23 3.01
N LEU A 116 17.62 -11.93 4.02
CA LEU A 116 18.37 -13.16 3.82
C LEU A 116 17.50 -14.24 3.19
N LEU A 117 16.26 -14.41 3.68
CA LEU A 117 15.31 -15.39 3.15
C LEU A 117 14.97 -15.16 1.66
N VAL A 118 14.82 -13.90 1.26
CA VAL A 118 14.48 -13.54 -0.12
C VAL A 118 15.71 -13.56 -1.05
N LEU A 119 16.87 -13.06 -0.60
CA LEU A 119 18.03 -12.83 -1.47
C LEU A 119 19.06 -13.97 -1.48
N VAL A 120 19.20 -14.74 -0.39
CA VAL A 120 20.17 -15.83 -0.35
C VAL A 120 19.71 -16.93 -1.32
N GLY A 121 20.63 -17.36 -2.18
CA GLY A 121 20.38 -18.39 -3.18
C GLY A 121 19.44 -17.97 -4.32
N LEU A 122 19.28 -16.66 -4.58
CA LEU A 122 18.37 -16.16 -5.63
C LEU A 122 18.71 -16.69 -7.04
N GLY A 123 20.00 -16.95 -7.31
CA GLY A 123 20.48 -17.61 -8.53
C GLY A 123 21.00 -19.03 -8.29
N ALA A 124 20.60 -19.70 -7.20
CA ALA A 124 21.09 -21.05 -6.90
C ALA A 124 20.39 -22.14 -7.73
N TYR A 125 19.20 -21.84 -8.27
CA TYR A 125 18.46 -22.73 -9.15
C TYR A 125 18.29 -22.08 -10.52
N GLY A 126 18.50 -22.90 -11.56
CA GLY A 126 18.37 -22.48 -12.94
C GLY A 126 16.94 -22.08 -13.31
N ILE A 127 16.79 -21.45 -14.46
CA ILE A 127 15.46 -21.22 -15.06
C ILE A 127 14.89 -22.58 -15.49
N TRP A 128 13.86 -23.05 -14.78
CA TRP A 128 13.24 -24.35 -15.02
C TRP A 128 11.80 -24.24 -15.57
N ASP A 129 11.14 -23.11 -15.32
CA ASP A 129 9.80 -22.82 -15.85
C ASP A 129 9.92 -22.19 -17.25
N PRO A 130 9.30 -22.79 -18.30
CA PRO A 130 9.27 -22.20 -19.64
C PRO A 130 8.72 -20.77 -19.68
N TRP A 131 7.79 -20.42 -18.79
CA TRP A 131 7.23 -19.08 -18.74
C TRP A 131 8.23 -18.07 -18.17
N GLU A 132 9.03 -18.45 -17.17
CA GLU A 132 10.13 -17.63 -16.65
C GLU A 132 11.19 -17.35 -17.74
N LEU A 133 11.52 -18.36 -18.54
CA LEU A 133 12.45 -18.21 -19.67
C LEU A 133 11.90 -17.21 -20.71
N SER A 134 10.61 -17.27 -21.02
CA SER A 134 9.99 -16.33 -21.96
C SER A 134 10.06 -14.88 -21.45
N SER A 135 9.87 -14.65 -20.14
CA SER A 135 10.03 -13.33 -19.53
C SER A 135 11.48 -12.84 -19.60
N ALA A 136 12.45 -13.74 -19.40
CA ALA A 136 13.87 -13.43 -19.53
C ALA A 136 14.24 -13.02 -20.97
N ASP A 137 13.75 -13.75 -21.96
CA ASP A 137 14.02 -13.45 -23.38
C ASP A 137 13.40 -12.12 -23.81
N LEU A 138 12.16 -11.84 -23.40
CA LEU A 138 11.53 -10.55 -23.67
C LEU A 138 12.32 -9.39 -23.05
N ALA A 139 12.79 -9.54 -21.81
CA ALA A 139 13.62 -8.54 -21.16
C ALA A 139 14.97 -8.33 -21.87
N ARG A 140 15.58 -9.40 -22.39
CA ARG A 140 16.82 -9.34 -23.18
C ARG A 140 16.62 -8.66 -24.52
N GLN A 141 15.56 -8.99 -25.25
CA GLN A 141 15.20 -8.32 -26.51
C GLN A 141 14.91 -6.83 -26.27
N MET A 142 14.31 -6.48 -25.13
CA MET A 142 14.01 -5.08 -24.81
C MET A 142 15.32 -4.29 -24.61
N LEU A 143 16.34 -4.94 -24.03
CA LEU A 143 17.66 -4.35 -23.89
C LEU A 143 18.43 -4.22 -25.21
N SER A 144 18.22 -5.13 -26.18
CA SER A 144 18.84 -5.01 -27.51
C SER A 144 18.22 -3.91 -28.37
N GLY A 145 17.13 -3.29 -27.91
CA GLY A 145 16.42 -2.23 -28.62
C GLY A 145 15.42 -2.73 -29.65
N GLU A 146 15.04 -4.02 -29.58
CA GLU A 146 14.01 -4.60 -30.43
C GLU A 146 12.63 -4.03 -30.07
N ALA A 147 11.78 -3.80 -31.07
CA ALA A 147 10.41 -3.38 -30.86
C ALA A 147 9.57 -4.60 -30.46
N ILE A 148 9.14 -4.63 -29.19
CA ILE A 148 8.42 -5.77 -28.62
C ILE A 148 6.99 -5.36 -28.31
N GLU A 149 6.04 -6.20 -28.74
CA GLU A 149 4.66 -6.12 -28.31
C GLU A 149 4.48 -6.92 -27.01
N LEU A 150 4.14 -6.23 -25.92
CA LEU A 150 3.93 -6.85 -24.63
C LEU A 150 2.47 -7.32 -24.51
N THR A 151 2.29 -8.63 -24.36
CA THR A 151 0.97 -9.24 -24.10
C THR A 151 0.53 -9.14 -22.65
N GLN A 152 1.49 -8.90 -21.74
CA GLN A 152 1.28 -8.75 -20.30
C GLN A 152 1.62 -7.31 -19.84
N PRO A 153 1.15 -6.90 -18.65
CA PRO A 153 1.48 -5.59 -18.10
C PRO A 153 3.01 -5.36 -18.04
N PRO A 154 3.49 -4.17 -18.42
CA PRO A 154 4.89 -3.96 -18.75
C PRO A 154 5.87 -3.92 -17.58
N LEU A 155 5.40 -3.69 -16.35
CA LEU A 155 6.29 -3.35 -15.22
C LEU A 155 7.29 -4.46 -14.89
N ASN A 156 6.85 -5.73 -14.89
CA ASN A 156 7.74 -6.86 -14.60
C ASN A 156 8.87 -6.95 -15.63
N THR A 157 8.53 -6.98 -16.93
CA THR A 157 9.52 -7.06 -18.01
C THR A 157 10.50 -5.89 -17.96
N TRP A 158 10.02 -4.69 -17.67
CA TRP A 158 10.89 -3.52 -17.52
C TRP A 158 11.84 -3.64 -16.34
N LEU A 159 11.37 -4.16 -15.21
CA LEU A 159 12.20 -4.36 -14.04
C LEU A 159 13.29 -5.40 -14.30
N VAL A 160 12.92 -6.52 -14.90
CA VAL A 160 13.86 -7.58 -15.28
C VAL A 160 14.90 -7.05 -16.28
N ALA A 161 14.45 -6.35 -17.33
CA ALA A 161 15.34 -5.73 -18.32
C ALA A 161 16.32 -4.76 -17.66
N ARG A 162 15.86 -3.97 -16.69
CA ARG A 162 16.76 -3.09 -15.93
C ARG A 162 17.74 -3.85 -15.04
N GLY A 163 17.32 -4.94 -14.40
CA GLY A 163 18.20 -5.82 -13.65
C GLY A 163 19.33 -6.38 -14.52
N PHE A 164 18.98 -6.87 -15.71
CA PHE A 164 19.96 -7.31 -16.71
C PHE A 164 20.88 -6.19 -17.20
N GLY A 165 20.36 -4.99 -17.41
CA GLY A 165 21.16 -3.86 -17.88
C GLY A 165 22.18 -3.35 -16.85
N LEU A 166 21.87 -3.48 -15.55
CA LEU A 166 22.74 -3.01 -14.46
C LEU A 166 23.81 -4.03 -14.05
N PHE A 167 23.46 -5.32 -14.02
CA PHE A 167 24.31 -6.37 -13.45
C PHE A 167 24.77 -7.42 -14.46
N GLY A 168 24.42 -7.26 -15.73
CA GLY A 168 24.63 -8.28 -16.76
C GLY A 168 23.52 -9.33 -16.79
N ILE A 169 23.52 -10.16 -17.83
CA ILE A 169 22.49 -11.19 -18.06
C ILE A 169 22.81 -12.42 -17.20
N HIS A 170 22.21 -12.47 -16.02
CA HIS A 170 22.29 -13.57 -15.07
C HIS A 170 20.92 -13.83 -14.45
N GLU A 171 20.63 -15.06 -14.04
CA GLU A 171 19.32 -15.42 -13.46
C GLU A 171 19.01 -14.58 -12.21
N TRP A 172 19.99 -14.40 -11.34
CA TRP A 172 19.84 -13.60 -10.12
C TRP A 172 19.63 -12.11 -10.41
N SER A 173 20.20 -11.56 -11.50
CA SER A 173 20.07 -10.14 -11.81
C SER A 173 18.67 -9.78 -12.31
N GLY A 174 18.03 -10.69 -13.05
CA GLY A 174 16.63 -10.56 -13.45
C GLY A 174 15.67 -10.72 -12.27
N ARG A 175 15.97 -11.61 -11.33
CA ARG A 175 15.14 -11.87 -10.13
C ARG A 175 15.28 -10.80 -9.05
N LEU A 176 16.42 -10.11 -8.98
CA LEU A 176 16.72 -9.14 -7.91
C LEU A 176 15.69 -7.99 -7.80
N PRO A 177 15.27 -7.30 -8.88
CA PRO A 177 14.23 -6.28 -8.80
C PRO A 177 12.89 -6.81 -8.27
N ILE A 178 12.54 -8.06 -8.62
CA ILE A 178 11.30 -8.72 -8.19
C ILE A 178 11.38 -9.06 -6.70
N ALA A 179 12.53 -9.56 -6.24
CA ALA A 179 12.83 -9.82 -4.84
C ALA A 179 12.71 -8.56 -3.96
N LEU A 180 13.25 -7.44 -4.45
CA LEU A 180 13.13 -6.15 -3.77
C LEU A 180 11.67 -5.70 -3.65
N ALA A 181 10.84 -5.93 -4.67
CA ALA A 181 9.41 -5.62 -4.58
C ALA A 181 8.70 -6.45 -3.50
N GLY A 182 9.10 -7.72 -3.30
CA GLY A 182 8.61 -8.54 -2.19
C GLY A 182 8.93 -7.95 -0.81
N LEU A 183 10.16 -7.47 -0.64
CA LEU A 183 10.57 -6.77 0.58
C LEU A 183 9.82 -5.45 0.78
N ILE A 184 9.59 -4.68 -0.29
CA ILE A 184 8.78 -3.45 -0.27
C ILE A 184 7.34 -3.76 0.17
N THR A 185 6.73 -4.81 -0.35
CA THR A 185 5.39 -5.26 0.07
C THR A 185 5.35 -5.52 1.57
N THR A 186 6.36 -6.22 2.09
CA THR A 186 6.46 -6.54 3.51
C THR A 186 6.70 -5.29 4.38
N ALA A 187 7.52 -4.35 3.90
CA ALA A 187 7.74 -3.07 4.56
C ALA A 187 6.48 -2.20 4.63
N LEU A 188 5.68 -2.20 3.57
CA LEU A 188 4.38 -1.51 3.53
C LEU A 188 3.37 -2.15 4.49
N ALA A 189 3.34 -3.48 4.57
CA ALA A 189 2.50 -4.21 5.53
C ALA A 189 2.90 -3.90 6.98
N TYR A 190 4.20 -3.89 7.28
CA TYR A 190 4.72 -3.41 8.57
C TYR A 190 4.23 -1.99 8.86
N PHE A 191 4.42 -1.06 7.91
CA PHE A 191 4.12 0.35 8.11
C PHE A 191 2.64 0.57 8.45
N VAL A 192 1.72 -0.03 7.69
CA VAL A 192 0.29 0.17 7.91
C VAL A 192 -0.17 -0.42 9.24
N ALA A 193 0.30 -1.62 9.59
CA ALA A 193 -0.02 -2.24 10.87
C ALA A 193 0.61 -1.48 12.04
N ALA A 194 1.86 -1.05 11.93
CA ALA A 194 2.54 -0.25 12.95
C ALA A 194 1.84 1.07 13.21
N ARG A 195 1.32 1.69 12.15
CA ARG A 195 0.62 2.97 12.21
C ARG A 195 -0.71 2.90 12.95
N PHE A 196 -1.50 1.85 12.72
CA PHE A 196 -2.86 1.76 13.27
C PHE A 196 -2.96 0.92 14.55
N ALA A 197 -2.03 0.00 14.78
CA ALA A 197 -2.08 -0.97 15.89
C ALA A 197 -0.76 -1.08 16.67
N GLY A 198 0.17 -0.13 16.47
CA GLY A 198 1.42 -0.05 17.22
C GLY A 198 2.57 -0.92 16.68
N GLN A 199 3.79 -0.62 17.11
CA GLN A 199 5.02 -1.17 16.54
C GLN A 199 5.09 -2.70 16.62
N ARG A 200 4.64 -3.30 17.73
CA ARG A 200 4.61 -4.75 17.92
C ARG A 200 3.76 -5.44 16.85
N THR A 201 2.56 -4.92 16.60
CA THR A 201 1.65 -5.43 15.56
C THR A 201 2.25 -5.27 14.17
N GLY A 202 2.94 -4.17 13.93
CA GLY A 202 3.73 -3.96 12.71
C GLY A 202 4.75 -5.07 12.47
N ILE A 203 5.57 -5.38 13.47
CA ILE A 203 6.61 -6.42 13.36
C ILE A 203 5.98 -7.79 13.08
N ILE A 204 4.88 -8.12 13.79
CA ILE A 204 4.12 -9.36 13.54
C ILE A 204 3.59 -9.39 12.10
N ALA A 205 3.03 -8.29 11.61
CA ALA A 205 2.54 -8.19 10.23
C ALA A 205 3.68 -8.40 9.21
N ALA A 206 4.88 -7.84 9.46
CA ALA A 206 6.05 -8.07 8.62
C ALA A 206 6.48 -9.54 8.62
N ILE A 207 6.53 -10.20 9.79
CA ILE A 207 6.89 -11.62 9.89
C ILE A 207 5.88 -12.47 9.13
N VAL A 208 4.58 -12.29 9.37
CA VAL A 208 3.52 -13.07 8.71
C VAL A 208 3.56 -12.86 7.20
N THR A 209 3.63 -11.60 6.75
CA THR A 209 3.64 -11.27 5.32
C THR A 209 4.89 -11.80 4.63
N GLY A 210 6.08 -11.55 5.20
CA GLY A 210 7.36 -11.94 4.62
C GLY A 210 7.62 -13.45 4.64
N THR A 211 6.97 -14.19 5.53
CA THR A 211 7.04 -15.67 5.59
C THR A 211 5.90 -16.36 4.85
N THR A 212 4.94 -15.59 4.29
CA THR A 212 3.84 -16.16 3.50
C THR A 212 4.41 -16.83 2.24
N PRO A 213 4.18 -18.14 2.02
CA PRO A 213 4.80 -18.87 0.91
C PRO A 213 4.49 -18.26 -0.46
N LEU A 214 3.26 -17.79 -0.66
CA LEU A 214 2.84 -17.18 -1.92
C LEU A 214 3.66 -15.93 -2.26
N LEU A 215 3.88 -15.03 -1.30
CA LEU A 215 4.69 -13.83 -1.51
C LEU A 215 6.16 -14.21 -1.73
N LEU A 216 6.67 -15.14 -0.91
CA LEU A 216 8.07 -15.54 -0.98
C LEU A 216 8.44 -16.15 -2.34
N LEU A 217 7.62 -17.07 -2.85
CA LEU A 217 7.84 -17.69 -4.17
C LEU A 217 7.75 -16.65 -5.30
N ASN A 218 6.71 -15.80 -5.28
CA ASN A 218 6.55 -14.73 -6.27
C ASN A 218 7.63 -13.65 -6.19
N SER A 219 8.37 -13.56 -5.09
CA SER A 219 9.49 -12.62 -4.96
C SER A 219 10.78 -13.20 -5.54
N ARG A 220 10.85 -14.51 -5.79
CA ARG A 220 12.09 -15.20 -6.20
C ARG A 220 12.10 -15.61 -7.67
N GLU A 221 11.02 -15.41 -8.41
CA GLU A 221 10.91 -15.74 -9.83
C GLU A 221 10.83 -14.49 -10.70
N MET A 222 11.36 -14.51 -11.92
CA MET A 222 11.33 -13.34 -12.81
C MET A 222 9.91 -12.98 -13.28
N LEU A 223 9.03 -13.99 -13.42
CA LEU A 223 7.62 -13.79 -13.74
C LEU A 223 6.76 -13.42 -12.52
N GLY A 224 7.34 -13.43 -11.32
CA GLY A 224 6.59 -13.35 -10.08
C GLY A 224 5.83 -12.04 -9.88
N ALA A 225 4.66 -12.11 -9.25
CA ALA A 225 3.75 -10.98 -9.08
C ALA A 225 4.14 -10.00 -7.96
N ALA A 226 5.35 -10.09 -7.40
CA ALA A 226 5.77 -9.25 -6.27
C ALA A 226 5.68 -7.73 -6.54
N PRO A 227 6.02 -7.20 -7.74
CA PRO A 227 5.79 -5.79 -8.07
C PRO A 227 4.32 -5.37 -8.05
N ALA A 228 3.42 -6.26 -8.47
CA ALA A 228 1.99 -6.01 -8.37
C ALA A 228 1.51 -5.99 -6.91
N PHE A 229 2.02 -6.89 -6.07
CA PHE A 229 1.72 -6.88 -4.63
C PHE A 229 2.22 -5.60 -3.96
N ALA A 230 3.44 -5.15 -4.28
CA ALA A 230 4.01 -3.92 -3.74
C ALA A 230 3.20 -2.69 -4.13
N ALA A 231 2.84 -2.58 -5.41
CA ALA A 231 2.06 -1.47 -5.93
C ALA A 231 0.63 -1.45 -5.36
N SER A 232 -0.04 -2.60 -5.30
CA SER A 232 -1.39 -2.73 -4.75
C SER A 232 -1.44 -2.43 -3.25
N THR A 233 -0.43 -2.90 -2.50
CA THR A 233 -0.27 -2.56 -1.08
C THR A 233 -0.01 -1.05 -0.93
N GLY A 234 0.77 -0.47 -1.82
CA GLY A 234 0.98 0.99 -1.90
C GLY A 234 -0.32 1.77 -2.08
N VAL A 235 -1.18 1.35 -3.01
CA VAL A 235 -2.52 1.91 -3.21
C VAL A 235 -3.31 1.88 -1.91
N PHE A 236 -3.34 0.73 -1.24
CA PHE A 236 -4.04 0.58 0.04
C PHE A 236 -3.50 1.52 1.12
N VAL A 237 -2.17 1.53 1.31
CA VAL A 237 -1.51 2.36 2.33
C VAL A 237 -1.73 3.84 2.08
N CYS A 238 -1.54 4.31 0.85
CA CYS A 238 -1.73 5.71 0.50
C CYS A 238 -3.19 6.13 0.62
N ALA A 239 -4.14 5.30 0.19
CA ALA A 239 -5.57 5.57 0.34
C ALA A 239 -5.98 5.63 1.82
N MET A 240 -5.56 4.64 2.62
CA MET A 240 -5.78 4.63 4.08
C MET A 240 -5.19 5.87 4.76
N CYS A 241 -3.95 6.24 4.42
CA CYS A 241 -3.29 7.38 5.05
C CYS A 241 -3.84 8.73 4.58
N ALA A 242 -4.34 8.83 3.34
CA ALA A 242 -4.99 10.04 2.83
C ALA A 242 -6.32 10.33 3.56
N VAL A 243 -7.04 9.27 3.93
CA VAL A 243 -8.34 9.35 4.62
C VAL A 243 -8.15 9.48 6.13
N PHE A 244 -7.39 8.55 6.74
CA PHE A 244 -7.26 8.41 8.19
C PHE A 244 -5.99 9.05 8.77
N ALA A 245 -5.51 10.16 8.19
CA ALA A 245 -4.38 10.87 8.78
C ALA A 245 -4.75 11.45 10.17
N PRO A 246 -3.93 11.29 11.22
CA PRO A 246 -4.15 12.02 12.47
C PRO A 246 -3.83 13.49 12.21
N ALA A 247 -4.84 14.32 11.94
CA ALA A 247 -4.67 15.76 12.04
C ALA A 247 -4.99 16.14 13.47
N SER A 248 -3.94 16.34 14.26
CA SER A 248 -4.12 17.18 15.44
C SER A 248 -4.59 18.55 14.98
N LEU A 249 -5.67 19.05 15.59
CA LEU A 249 -6.19 20.40 15.36
C LEU A 249 -5.14 21.50 15.67
N ALA A 250 -4.04 21.16 16.35
CA ALA A 250 -2.90 22.05 16.57
C ALA A 250 -1.94 22.17 15.36
N THR A 251 -2.03 21.27 14.38
CA THR A 251 -1.12 21.30 13.21
C THR A 251 -1.57 22.39 12.24
N PRO A 252 -0.69 23.27 11.71
CA PRO A 252 -1.09 24.32 10.77
C PRO A 252 -1.70 23.75 9.48
N LEU A 253 -2.71 24.43 8.93
CA LEU A 253 -3.46 24.00 7.74
C LEU A 253 -2.55 23.67 6.54
N ARG A 254 -1.53 24.50 6.29
CA ARG A 254 -0.53 24.27 5.22
C ARG A 254 0.14 22.91 5.35
N ARG A 255 0.54 22.52 6.57
CA ARG A 255 1.21 21.24 6.82
C ARG A 255 0.23 20.07 6.66
N ARG A 256 -1.03 20.23 7.05
CA ARG A 256 -2.07 19.20 6.85
C ARG A 256 -2.34 18.96 5.36
N LEU A 257 -2.50 20.04 4.59
CA LEU A 257 -2.70 19.97 3.15
C LEU A 257 -1.49 19.35 2.45
N ALA A 258 -0.26 19.73 2.84
CA ALA A 258 0.95 19.12 2.28
C ALA A 258 1.01 17.60 2.52
N ILE A 259 0.68 17.15 3.74
CA ILE A 259 0.62 15.71 4.06
C ILE A 259 -0.47 15.01 3.24
N GLN A 260 -1.65 15.62 3.11
CA GLN A 260 -2.74 15.06 2.33
C GLN A 260 -2.39 14.96 0.84
N LEU A 261 -1.81 16.01 0.26
CA LEU A 261 -1.35 16.03 -1.12
C LEU A 261 -0.23 15.01 -1.36
N ALA A 262 0.67 14.79 -0.40
CA ALA A 262 1.69 13.75 -0.50
C ALA A 262 1.06 12.36 -0.57
N TRP A 263 0.05 12.06 0.26
CA TRP A 263 -0.63 10.77 0.22
C TRP A 263 -1.48 10.57 -1.04
N VAL A 264 -2.15 11.62 -1.53
CA VAL A 264 -2.90 11.57 -2.79
C VAL A 264 -1.96 11.41 -3.99
N GLY A 265 -0.82 12.11 -3.99
CA GLY A 265 0.22 11.93 -5.00
C GLY A 265 0.81 10.52 -4.98
N GLY A 266 1.13 10.01 -3.78
CA GLY A 266 1.58 8.63 -3.57
C GLY A 266 0.55 7.59 -4.04
N LEU A 267 -0.74 7.84 -3.79
CA LEU A 267 -1.85 7.01 -4.29
C LEU A 267 -1.87 6.98 -5.83
N GLY A 268 -1.74 8.14 -6.48
CA GLY A 268 -1.69 8.22 -7.94
C GLY A 268 -0.51 7.43 -8.55
N ILE A 269 0.68 7.56 -7.96
CA ILE A 269 1.87 6.82 -8.40
C ILE A 269 1.68 5.32 -8.17
N SER A 270 1.21 4.92 -6.98
CA SER A 270 0.97 3.51 -6.64
C SER A 270 -0.06 2.90 -7.58
N ALA A 271 -1.12 3.63 -7.91
CA ALA A 271 -2.16 3.18 -8.81
C ALA A 271 -1.62 2.99 -10.24
N ALA A 272 -0.81 3.93 -10.74
CA ALA A 272 -0.15 3.79 -12.04
C ALA A 272 0.81 2.59 -12.07
N LEU A 273 1.60 2.36 -11.02
CA LEU A 273 2.45 1.18 -10.94
C LEU A 273 1.62 -0.11 -10.88
N ALA A 274 0.51 -0.12 -10.15
CA ALA A 274 -0.36 -1.28 -10.03
C ALA A 274 -1.08 -1.60 -11.35
N THR A 275 -1.51 -0.58 -12.10
CA THR A 275 -2.06 -0.78 -13.45
C THR A 275 -1.03 -1.35 -14.41
N MET A 276 0.22 -0.90 -14.31
CA MET A 276 1.33 -1.40 -15.14
C MET A 276 1.86 -2.76 -14.71
N ALA A 277 1.55 -3.22 -13.49
CA ALA A 277 2.00 -4.50 -12.96
C ALA A 277 0.97 -5.62 -13.16
N ALA A 278 -0.31 -5.34 -12.91
CA ALA A 278 -1.38 -6.35 -12.98
C ALA A 278 -2.63 -5.88 -13.71
N GLY A 279 -2.74 -4.58 -14.04
CA GLY A 279 -3.94 -3.95 -14.58
C GLY A 279 -4.75 -3.21 -13.51
N ALA A 280 -5.61 -2.28 -13.94
CA ALA A 280 -6.41 -1.47 -13.03
C ALA A 280 -7.42 -2.30 -12.22
N LEU A 281 -8.01 -3.31 -12.86
CA LEU A 281 -9.05 -4.13 -12.26
C LEU A 281 -8.53 -4.97 -11.09
N THR A 282 -7.31 -5.50 -11.19
CA THR A 282 -6.72 -6.41 -10.19
C THR A 282 -5.81 -5.66 -9.23
N GLY A 283 -5.01 -4.70 -9.71
CA GLY A 283 -4.03 -3.99 -8.90
C GLY A 283 -4.59 -2.79 -8.13
N VAL A 284 -5.60 -2.11 -8.67
CA VAL A 284 -6.13 -0.86 -8.08
C VAL A 284 -7.50 -1.07 -7.43
N ALA A 285 -8.39 -1.81 -8.05
CA ALA A 285 -9.76 -1.92 -7.55
C ALA A 285 -9.87 -2.61 -6.18
N PRO A 286 -9.25 -3.78 -5.90
CA PRO A 286 -9.38 -4.44 -4.60
C PRO A 286 -8.91 -3.61 -3.40
N PRO A 287 -7.74 -2.95 -3.42
CA PRO A 287 -7.32 -2.13 -2.27
C PRO A 287 -8.21 -0.89 -2.09
N LEU A 288 -8.71 -0.27 -3.15
CA LEU A 288 -9.65 0.85 -3.03
C LEU A 288 -11.02 0.41 -2.51
N LEU A 289 -11.50 -0.77 -2.91
CA LEU A 289 -12.72 -1.36 -2.37
C LEU A 289 -12.59 -1.66 -0.87
N ALA A 290 -11.46 -2.23 -0.45
CA ALA A 290 -11.18 -2.43 0.97
C ALA A 290 -11.21 -1.11 1.76
N VAL A 291 -10.64 -0.04 1.18
CA VAL A 291 -10.69 1.30 1.80
C VAL A 291 -12.12 1.86 1.82
N ALA A 292 -12.88 1.70 0.74
CA ALA A 292 -14.27 2.14 0.66
C ALA A 292 -15.15 1.47 1.71
N VAL A 293 -14.96 0.16 1.94
CA VAL A 293 -15.65 -0.58 3.01
C VAL A 293 -15.28 -0.02 4.38
N ALA A 294 -14.00 0.28 4.62
CA ALA A 294 -13.57 0.87 5.90
C ALA A 294 -14.13 2.29 6.12
N ILE A 295 -14.19 3.12 5.07
CA ILE A 295 -14.82 4.44 5.10
C ILE A 295 -16.29 4.31 5.49
N PHE A 296 -17.01 3.39 4.84
CA PHE A 296 -18.43 3.14 5.09
C PHE A 296 -18.67 2.63 6.51
N ALA A 297 -17.90 1.61 6.94
CA ALA A 297 -18.04 0.99 8.27
C ALA A 297 -17.77 1.98 9.41
N ARG A 298 -16.93 3.00 9.19
CA ARG A 298 -16.63 4.04 10.17
C ARG A 298 -17.52 5.29 10.10
N GLY A 299 -18.44 5.37 9.12
CA GLY A 299 -19.32 6.53 8.95
C GLY A 299 -18.59 7.81 8.51
N GLU A 300 -17.42 7.69 7.89
CA GLU A 300 -16.54 8.83 7.54
C GLU A 300 -17.03 9.59 6.28
N LEU A 301 -18.22 9.28 5.76
CA LEU A 301 -18.87 9.98 4.66
C LEU A 301 -19.47 11.33 5.09
N GLU A 302 -19.74 11.51 6.39
CA GLU A 302 -20.21 12.77 6.98
C GLU A 302 -19.25 13.25 8.09
N PRO A 303 -18.01 13.64 7.76
CA PRO A 303 -17.07 14.10 8.77
C PRO A 303 -17.44 15.50 9.30
N PRO A 304 -17.02 15.88 10.51
CA PRO A 304 -17.22 17.23 11.05
C PRO A 304 -16.72 18.32 10.08
N PHE A 305 -17.41 19.46 10.04
CA PHE A 305 -17.20 20.56 9.07
C PHE A 305 -15.73 21.03 8.94
N ALA A 306 -14.90 20.82 9.96
CA ALA A 306 -13.48 21.15 9.99
C ALA A 306 -12.59 20.30 9.04
N GLU A 307 -13.12 19.23 8.43
CA GLU A 307 -12.35 18.25 7.66
C GLU A 307 -12.79 18.08 6.19
N ARG A 308 -13.49 19.08 5.63
CA ARG A 308 -13.97 19.10 4.24
C ARG A 308 -13.00 18.57 3.15
N PRO A 309 -11.69 18.87 3.14
CA PRO A 309 -10.80 18.30 2.12
C PRO A 309 -10.58 16.79 2.28
N ARG A 310 -10.78 16.20 3.46
CA ARG A 310 -10.75 14.74 3.66
C ARG A 310 -12.01 14.07 3.16
N ALA A 311 -13.17 14.71 3.36
CA ALA A 311 -14.45 14.26 2.82
C ALA A 311 -14.40 14.12 1.30
N ALA A 312 -13.79 15.09 0.61
CA ALA A 312 -13.64 15.04 -0.85
C ALA A 312 -12.76 13.86 -1.32
N VAL A 313 -11.67 13.56 -0.59
CA VAL A 313 -10.79 12.42 -0.91
C VAL A 313 -11.49 11.10 -0.61
N ALA A 314 -12.17 10.98 0.53
CA ALA A 314 -12.93 9.79 0.89
C ALA A 314 -14.06 9.51 -0.12
N ALA A 315 -14.82 10.55 -0.49
CA ALA A 315 -15.87 10.45 -1.51
C ALA A 315 -15.30 10.09 -2.89
N GLY A 316 -14.14 10.66 -3.26
CA GLY A 316 -13.44 10.33 -4.49
C GLY A 316 -12.99 8.86 -4.55
N ILE A 317 -12.35 8.37 -3.48
CA ILE A 317 -11.93 6.96 -3.36
C ILE A 317 -13.15 6.03 -3.42
N PHE A 318 -14.20 6.35 -2.67
CA PHE A 318 -15.44 5.57 -2.65
C PHE A 318 -16.11 5.52 -4.03
N GLY A 319 -16.16 6.65 -4.73
CA GLY A 319 -16.71 6.74 -6.09
C GLY A 319 -15.91 5.91 -7.09
N VAL A 320 -14.58 6.01 -7.07
CA VAL A 320 -13.70 5.21 -7.95
C VAL A 320 -13.85 3.71 -7.66
N ALA A 321 -13.89 3.32 -6.38
CA ALA A 321 -14.09 1.94 -5.98
C ALA A 321 -15.45 1.39 -6.46
N LEU A 322 -16.52 2.18 -6.32
CA LEU A 322 -17.86 1.80 -6.76
C LEU A 322 -17.93 1.62 -8.28
N VAL A 323 -17.36 2.55 -9.05
CA VAL A 323 -17.29 2.43 -10.53
C VAL A 323 -16.52 1.18 -10.94
N ALA A 324 -15.40 0.88 -10.27
CA ALA A 324 -14.62 -0.32 -10.55
C ALA A 324 -15.40 -1.61 -10.24
N ALA A 325 -16.13 -1.66 -9.12
CA ALA A 325 -16.98 -2.80 -8.77
C ALA A 325 -18.15 -2.99 -9.76
N LEU A 326 -18.82 -1.91 -10.16
CA LEU A 326 -19.91 -1.97 -11.12
C LEU A 326 -19.41 -2.39 -12.52
N GLY A 327 -18.27 -1.87 -12.95
CA GLY A 327 -17.64 -2.27 -14.21
C GLY A 327 -17.23 -3.74 -14.22
N ALA A 328 -16.68 -4.25 -13.11
CA ALA A 328 -16.36 -5.66 -12.94
C ALA A 328 -17.62 -6.55 -13.02
N ALA A 329 -18.69 -6.16 -12.31
CA ALA A 329 -19.95 -6.88 -12.30
C ALA A 329 -20.61 -6.94 -13.69
N TYR A 330 -20.52 -5.85 -14.46
CA TYR A 330 -21.01 -5.79 -15.83
C TYR A 330 -20.21 -6.70 -16.76
N ALA A 331 -18.89 -6.71 -16.64
CA ALA A 331 -18.01 -7.55 -17.47
C ALA A 331 -18.21 -9.06 -17.25
N VAL A 332 -18.65 -9.47 -16.06
CA VAL A 332 -18.96 -10.89 -15.76
C VAL A 332 -20.28 -11.34 -16.38
N GLN A 333 -21.16 -10.40 -16.73
CA GLN A 333 -22.49 -10.68 -17.31
C GLN A 333 -22.51 -10.67 -18.84
N ALA A 334 -21.45 -10.16 -19.48
CA ALA A 334 -21.31 -10.03 -20.93
C ALA A 334 -20.53 -11.22 -21.52
#